data_AF-A0A8T2Q053-F1
#
_entry.id   AF-A0A8T2Q053-F1
#
_cell.length_a   1.000
_cell.length_b   1.000
_cell.length_c   1.000
_cell.angle_alpha   90.00
_cell.angle_beta   90.00
_cell.angle_gamma   90.00
#
_symmetry.space_group_name_H-M   'P 1'
#
loop_
_entity.id
_entity.type
_entity.pdbx_description
1 polymer ?
#
loop_
_entity_poly.entity_id
_entity_poly.type
_entity_poly.pdbx_seq_one_letter_code
_entity_poly.pdbx_strand_id
1 'polypeptide(L)'
;MVTPLQKPKIVKKRVKKFKRAQSDRKICVKPNWRRPKGIDSRVRRKFKGCILMPNIGYGSNKKTRHVLPNGFKKLLVHNVADLDLLMMHNRKFCAEIAHNVSTLKRKFIVERASQLNIALTNGAARLRSQEDE
;
A
#
# COMPACT_ATOMS: atom_id res chain seq x y z
N MET A 1 12.62 2.28 -18.41
CA MET A 1 11.59 2.00 -17.37
C MET A 1 10.47 3.02 -17.49
N VAL A 2 9.22 2.61 -17.29
CA VAL A 2 8.05 3.51 -17.38
C VAL A 2 8.12 4.57 -16.28
N THR A 3 8.11 5.84 -16.65
CA THR A 3 8.20 6.97 -15.72
C THR A 3 6.83 7.60 -15.45
N PRO A 4 6.53 8.01 -14.21
CA PRO A 4 5.28 8.67 -13.88
C PRO A 4 5.22 10.07 -14.49
N LEU A 5 4.03 10.54 -14.83
CA LEU A 5 3.84 11.89 -15.38
C LEU A 5 4.20 12.99 -14.38
N GLN A 6 3.88 12.77 -13.10
CA GLN A 6 4.14 13.70 -12.01
C GLN A 6 4.70 12.94 -10.81
N LYS A 7 5.76 13.47 -10.21
CA LYS A 7 6.35 12.93 -8.97
C LYS A 7 6.25 13.95 -7.85
N PRO A 8 5.07 14.16 -7.25
CA PRO A 8 4.91 15.12 -6.16
C PRO A 8 5.70 14.66 -4.93
N LYS A 9 6.30 15.61 -4.20
CA LYS A 9 6.95 15.34 -2.90
C LYS A 9 5.91 14.81 -1.90
N ILE A 10 6.06 13.56 -1.47
CA ILE A 10 5.14 12.92 -0.55
C ILE A 10 5.51 13.28 0.88
N VAL A 11 4.73 14.14 1.52
CA VAL A 11 4.87 14.47 2.95
C VAL A 11 3.91 13.61 3.76
N LYS A 12 4.43 12.71 4.59
CA LYS A 12 3.63 11.94 5.56
C LYS A 12 3.65 12.65 6.91
N LYS A 13 2.50 13.14 7.36
CA LYS A 13 2.35 13.79 8.68
C LYS A 13 2.69 12.87 9.85
N ARG A 14 2.49 11.56 9.66
CA ARG A 14 2.83 10.54 10.65
C ARG A 14 3.15 9.24 9.93
N VAL A 15 4.27 8.62 10.31
CA VAL A 15 4.69 7.30 9.81
C VAL A 15 4.43 6.20 10.85
N LYS A 16 4.53 6.55 12.14
CA LYS A 16 4.30 5.60 13.26
C LYS A 16 2.85 5.10 13.28
N LYS A 17 2.67 3.77 13.20
CA LYS A 17 1.36 3.10 13.30
C LYS A 17 0.67 3.45 14.63
N PHE A 18 -0.66 3.57 14.58
CA PHE A 18 -1.48 3.69 15.78
C PHE A 18 -1.66 2.30 16.39
N LYS A 19 -0.90 2.03 17.47
CA LYS A 19 -1.00 0.76 18.21
C LYS A 19 -2.10 0.84 19.26
N ARG A 20 -2.73 -0.28 19.60
CA ARG A 20 -3.68 -0.36 20.73
C ARG A 20 -2.92 -0.26 22.07
N ALA A 21 -3.52 0.39 23.07
CA ALA A 21 -2.95 0.46 24.42
C ALA A 21 -2.73 -0.95 25.00
N GLN A 22 -1.60 -1.17 25.67
CA GLN A 22 -1.20 -2.43 26.32
C GLN A 22 -1.00 -3.63 25.36
N SER A 23 -1.00 -3.41 24.04
CA SER A 23 -0.69 -4.46 23.05
C SER A 23 0.76 -4.93 23.09
N ASP A 24 1.64 -4.13 23.69
CA ASP A 24 3.04 -4.44 23.99
C ASP A 24 3.19 -5.42 25.16
N ARG A 25 2.26 -5.40 26.13
CA ARG A 25 2.34 -6.24 27.35
C ARG A 25 1.52 -7.52 27.26
N LYS A 26 0.44 -7.52 26.48
CA LYS A 26 -0.51 -8.64 26.38
C LYS A 26 -0.62 -9.12 24.95
N ILE A 27 -0.16 -10.34 24.68
CA ILE A 27 -0.19 -10.98 23.34
C ILE A 27 -1.62 -11.12 22.80
N CYS A 28 -2.61 -11.33 23.69
CA CYS A 28 -4.02 -11.39 23.32
C CYS A 28 -4.56 -10.03 22.82
N VAL A 29 -3.97 -8.91 23.27
CA VAL A 29 -4.32 -7.57 22.83
C VAL A 29 -3.57 -7.26 21.54
N LYS A 30 -4.21 -7.53 20.40
CA LYS A 30 -3.61 -7.25 19.09
C LYS A 30 -3.28 -5.76 18.91
N PRO A 31 -2.20 -5.42 18.16
CA PRO A 31 -1.73 -4.05 17.99
C PRO A 31 -2.67 -3.17 17.15
N ASN A 32 -3.66 -3.74 16.46
CA ASN A 32 -4.62 -3.01 15.65
C ASN A 32 -5.40 -1.99 16.49
N TRP A 33 -5.43 -0.74 16.05
CA TRP A 33 -6.09 0.34 16.77
C TRP A 33 -7.56 0.03 17.09
N ARG A 34 -7.94 0.24 18.35
CA ARG A 34 -9.34 0.27 18.81
C ARG A 34 -9.50 1.46 19.73
N ARG A 35 -10.59 2.21 19.59
CA ARG A 35 -10.87 3.38 20.44
C ARG A 35 -11.10 2.91 21.89
N PRO A 36 -10.33 3.40 22.87
CA PRO A 36 -10.57 3.06 24.28
C PRO A 36 -11.91 3.65 24.75
N LYS A 37 -12.75 2.81 25.36
CA LYS A 37 -14.09 3.21 25.85
C LYS A 37 -14.09 3.58 27.35
N GLY A 38 -13.29 2.90 28.17
CA GLY A 38 -13.28 3.06 29.63
C GLY A 38 -12.89 4.46 30.12
N ILE A 39 -13.51 4.89 31.23
CA ILE A 39 -13.38 6.27 31.71
C ILE A 39 -11.98 6.61 32.20
N ASP A 40 -11.25 5.65 32.75
CA ASP A 40 -9.90 5.79 33.32
C ASP A 40 -8.77 5.61 32.31
N SER A 41 -9.11 5.36 31.04
CA SER A 41 -8.09 5.24 30.01
C SER A 41 -7.34 6.56 29.83
N ARG A 42 -6.04 6.55 30.17
CA ARG A 42 -5.11 7.67 29.94
C ARG A 42 -5.07 8.10 28.47
N VAL A 43 -5.24 7.14 27.55
CA VAL A 43 -5.31 7.39 26.10
C VAL A 43 -6.60 8.12 25.74
N ARG A 44 -7.75 7.72 26.30
CA ARG A 44 -9.05 8.40 26.08
C ARG A 44 -9.02 9.84 26.59
N ARG A 45 -8.40 10.06 27.75
CA ARG A 45 -8.19 11.37 28.38
C ARG A 45 -7.06 12.19 27.72
N LYS A 46 -6.39 11.66 26.69
CA LYS A 46 -5.33 12.33 25.91
C LYS A 46 -4.13 12.82 26.73
N PHE A 47 -3.72 12.07 27.76
CA PHE A 47 -2.50 12.40 28.52
C PHE A 47 -1.25 12.42 27.60
N LYS A 48 -0.36 13.40 27.82
CA LYS A 48 0.96 13.44 27.18
C LYS A 48 1.78 12.20 27.59
N GLY A 49 2.65 11.73 26.68
CA GLY A 49 3.46 10.51 26.87
C GLY A 49 2.71 9.20 26.60
N CYS A 50 1.39 9.21 26.51
CA CYS A 50 0.62 8.07 26.03
C CYS A 50 0.55 8.02 24.50
N ILE A 51 0.15 6.87 23.96
CA ILE A 51 -0.11 6.72 22.54
C ILE A 51 -1.19 7.72 22.07
N LEU A 52 -0.91 8.42 20.98
CA LEU A 52 -1.86 9.38 20.39
C LEU A 52 -3.00 8.64 19.70
N MET A 53 -4.21 9.22 19.77
CA MET A 53 -5.37 8.69 19.05
C MET A 53 -5.33 9.11 17.57
N PRO A 54 -5.80 8.26 16.63
CA PRO A 54 -6.06 8.67 15.26
C PRO A 54 -7.09 9.79 15.20
N ASN A 55 -6.83 10.78 14.36
CA ASN A 55 -7.71 11.90 14.06
C ASN A 55 -7.55 12.30 12.59
N ILE A 56 -8.47 13.13 12.09
CA ILE A 56 -8.47 13.61 10.68
C ILE A 56 -7.24 14.49 10.40
N GLY A 57 -6.68 15.16 11.41
CA GLY A 57 -5.49 16.01 11.30
C GLY A 57 -4.25 15.28 10.78
N TYR A 58 -4.11 13.98 11.08
CA TYR A 58 -3.03 13.14 10.54
C TYR A 58 -3.21 12.74 9.06
N GLY A 59 -4.36 13.05 8.45
CA GLY A 59 -4.63 12.76 7.04
C GLY A 59 -3.62 13.45 6.11
N SER A 60 -3.06 12.67 5.16
CA SER A 60 -2.17 13.19 4.11
C SER A 60 -2.93 14.06 3.11
N ASN A 61 -2.21 14.89 2.36
CA ASN A 61 -2.79 15.68 1.25
C ASN A 61 -3.58 14.77 0.30
N LYS A 62 -4.77 15.23 -0.12
CA LYS A 62 -5.66 14.53 -1.05
C LYS A 62 -4.94 14.13 -2.34
N LYS A 63 -4.08 15.00 -2.89
CA LYS A 63 -3.33 14.73 -4.14
C LYS A 63 -2.35 13.57 -4.01
N THR A 64 -1.64 13.47 -2.88
CA THR A 64 -0.62 12.44 -2.61
C THR A 64 -1.18 11.20 -1.90
N ARG A 65 -2.49 11.13 -1.67
CA ARG A 65 -3.13 9.99 -1.00
C ARG A 65 -3.06 8.76 -1.92
N HIS A 66 -2.62 7.63 -1.37
CA HIS A 66 -2.43 6.35 -2.10
C HIS A 66 -1.38 6.38 -3.22
N VAL A 67 -0.53 7.41 -3.27
CA VAL A 67 0.62 7.45 -4.18
C VAL A 67 1.79 6.70 -3.54
N LEU A 68 2.40 5.80 -4.30
CA LEU A 68 3.60 5.05 -3.94
C LEU A 68 4.84 5.95 -4.06
N PRO A 69 5.97 5.59 -3.41
CA PRO A 69 7.23 6.33 -3.54
C PRO A 69 7.76 6.41 -4.98
N ASN A 70 7.40 5.46 -5.84
CA ASN A 70 7.74 5.47 -7.26
C ASN A 70 6.96 6.53 -8.08
N GLY A 71 5.97 7.21 -7.48
CA GLY A 71 5.17 8.26 -8.12
C GLY A 71 3.83 7.78 -8.71
N PHE A 72 3.59 6.48 -8.75
CA PHE A 72 2.35 5.90 -9.29
C PHE A 72 1.31 5.64 -8.18
N LYS A 73 0.04 5.53 -8.58
CA LYS A 73 -1.00 4.90 -7.76
C LYS A 73 -1.06 3.41 -8.06
N LYS A 74 -1.22 2.59 -7.03
CA LYS A 74 -1.27 1.14 -7.19
C LYS A 74 -2.68 0.68 -7.58
N LEU A 75 -2.79 -0.10 -8.65
CA LEU A 75 -3.99 -0.89 -8.97
C LEU A 75 -3.67 -2.37 -8.82
N LEU A 76 -4.55 -3.11 -8.16
CA LEU A 76 -4.42 -4.56 -8.01
C LEU A 76 -5.08 -5.24 -9.21
N VAL A 77 -4.35 -6.14 -9.87
CA VAL A 77 -4.72 -6.78 -11.14
C VAL A 77 -4.84 -8.28 -10.92
N HIS A 78 -5.96 -8.87 -11.36
CA HIS A 78 -6.26 -10.30 -11.22
C HIS A 78 -6.08 -11.08 -12.52
N ASN A 79 -6.31 -10.44 -13.67
CA ASN A 79 -6.25 -11.07 -14.98
C ASN A 79 -5.67 -10.10 -16.04
N VAL A 80 -5.60 -10.55 -17.29
CA VAL A 80 -5.05 -9.77 -18.40
C VAL A 80 -5.98 -8.61 -18.81
N ALA A 81 -7.30 -8.79 -18.74
CA ALA A 81 -8.28 -7.77 -19.10
C ALA A 81 -8.24 -6.56 -18.15
N ASP A 82 -7.92 -6.77 -16.87
CA ASP A 82 -7.73 -5.69 -15.90
C ASP A 82 -6.59 -4.72 -16.29
N LEU A 83 -5.64 -5.17 -17.14
CA LEU A 83 -4.58 -4.29 -17.67
C LEU A 83 -5.09 -3.30 -18.71
N ASP A 84 -6.16 -3.62 -19.43
CA ASP A 84 -6.70 -2.72 -20.45
C ASP A 84 -7.30 -1.46 -19.80
N LEU A 85 -7.81 -1.55 -18.56
CA LEU A 85 -8.23 -0.40 -17.74
C LEU A 85 -7.08 0.58 -17.47
N LEU A 86 -5.84 0.09 -17.45
CA LEU A 86 -4.64 0.89 -17.22
C LEU A 86 -4.07 1.50 -18.50
N MET A 87 -4.57 1.10 -19.68
CA MET A 87 -4.07 1.59 -20.97
C MET A 87 -4.18 3.12 -21.07
N MET A 88 -5.32 3.68 -20.66
CA MET A 88 -5.55 5.13 -20.63
C MET A 88 -4.83 5.86 -19.48
N HIS A 89 -4.31 5.13 -18.48
CA HIS A 89 -3.79 5.68 -17.24
C HIS A 89 -2.38 5.21 -16.88
N ASN A 90 -1.63 4.72 -17.86
CA ASN A 90 -0.32 4.08 -17.72
C ASN A 90 0.73 4.94 -16.98
N ARG A 91 0.69 6.27 -17.10
CA ARG A 91 1.63 7.19 -16.43
C ARG A 91 1.18 7.66 -15.04
N LYS A 92 -0.02 7.27 -14.60
CA LYS A 92 -0.59 7.63 -13.29
C LYS A 92 -0.73 6.43 -12.37
N PHE A 93 -1.00 5.25 -12.93
CA PHE A 93 -1.16 4.02 -12.19
C PHE A 93 -0.10 2.99 -12.58
N CYS A 94 0.27 2.16 -11.62
CA CYS A 94 1.07 0.96 -11.82
C CYS A 94 0.24 -0.25 -11.40
N ALA A 95 0.48 -1.39 -12.05
CA ALA A 95 -0.15 -2.64 -11.72
C ALA A 95 0.60 -3.39 -10.61
N GLU A 96 -0.14 -4.09 -9.77
CA GLU A 96 0.36 -5.11 -8.83
C GLU A 96 -0.44 -6.38 -9.04
N ILE A 97 0.26 -7.47 -9.37
CA ILE A 97 -0.39 -8.75 -9.61
C ILE A 97 -0.87 -9.33 -8.28
N ALA A 98 -2.15 -9.68 -8.21
CA ALA A 98 -2.77 -10.22 -7.01
C ALA A 98 -2.11 -11.54 -6.54
N HIS A 99 -2.19 -11.79 -5.24
CA HIS A 99 -1.53 -12.95 -4.62
C HIS A 99 -2.12 -14.31 -5.02
N ASN A 100 -3.36 -14.34 -5.51
CA ASN A 100 -4.06 -15.56 -5.92
C ASN A 100 -3.74 -15.99 -7.36
N VAL A 101 -3.03 -15.16 -8.14
CA VAL A 101 -2.69 -15.47 -9.53
C VAL A 101 -1.52 -16.46 -9.57
N SER A 102 -1.74 -17.58 -10.26
CA SER A 102 -0.74 -18.63 -10.50
C SER A 102 0.35 -18.19 -11.46
N THR A 103 1.50 -18.84 -11.41
CA THR A 103 2.72 -18.48 -12.18
C THR A 103 2.47 -18.39 -13.70
N LEU A 104 1.75 -19.36 -14.27
CA LEU A 104 1.40 -19.36 -15.69
C LEU A 104 0.61 -18.10 -16.09
N LYS A 105 -0.40 -17.73 -15.31
CA LYS A 105 -1.19 -16.51 -15.56
C LYS A 105 -0.38 -15.24 -15.33
N ARG A 106 0.58 -15.26 -14.38
CA ARG A 106 1.51 -14.13 -14.17
C ARG A 106 2.37 -13.86 -15.39
N LYS A 107 2.86 -14.91 -16.07
CA LYS A 107 3.66 -14.76 -17.31
C LYS A 107 2.89 -13.95 -18.37
N PHE A 108 1.65 -14.33 -18.66
CA PHE A 108 0.80 -13.60 -19.61
C PHE A 108 0.53 -12.14 -19.20
N ILE A 109 0.31 -11.89 -17.90
CA ILE A 109 0.11 -10.53 -17.38
C ILE A 109 1.39 -9.69 -17.55
N VAL A 110 2.56 -10.28 -17.30
CA VAL A 110 3.85 -9.59 -17.45
C VAL A 110 4.12 -9.26 -18.92
N GLU A 111 3.93 -10.22 -19.83
CA GLU A 111 4.09 -10.03 -21.27
C GLU A 111 3.15 -8.92 -21.78
N ARG A 112 1.87 -8.98 -21.43
CA ARG A 112 0.89 -7.96 -21.83
C ARG A 112 1.21 -6.59 -21.24
N ALA A 113 1.62 -6.51 -19.98
CA ALA A 113 2.01 -5.25 -19.35
C ALA A 113 3.25 -4.63 -20.03
N SER A 114 4.19 -5.44 -20.51
CA SER A 114 5.34 -4.98 -21.29
C SER A 114 4.91 -4.36 -22.62
N GLN A 115 3.98 -5.01 -23.33
CA GLN A 115 3.43 -4.48 -24.59
C GLN A 115 2.73 -3.13 -24.38
N LEU A 116 1.94 -3.00 -23.30
CA LEU A 116 1.20 -1.79 -22.97
C LEU A 116 2.05 -0.70 -22.28
N ASN A 117 3.34 -0.96 -22.04
CA ASN A 117 4.23 -0.09 -21.28
C ASN A 117 3.65 0.31 -19.91
N ILE A 118 3.10 -0.67 -19.18
CA ILE A 118 2.57 -0.49 -17.82
C ILE A 118 3.63 -0.90 -16.81
N ALA A 119 3.89 -0.04 -15.82
CA ALA A 119 4.78 -0.37 -14.71
C ALA A 119 4.16 -1.45 -13.81
N LEU A 120 4.86 -2.58 -13.63
CA LEU A 120 4.51 -3.62 -12.65
C LEU A 120 5.36 -3.49 -11.40
N THR A 121 4.74 -3.52 -10.23
CA THR A 121 5.43 -3.43 -8.93
C THR A 121 6.07 -4.76 -8.50
N ASN A 122 5.49 -5.89 -8.91
CA ASN A 122 5.91 -7.24 -8.52
C ASN A 122 6.10 -8.16 -9.75
N GLY A 123 6.60 -7.61 -10.86
CA GLY A 123 6.75 -8.32 -12.14
C GLY A 123 7.61 -9.59 -12.04
N ALA A 124 8.71 -9.56 -11.29
CA ALA A 124 9.60 -10.72 -11.11
C ALA A 124 9.10 -11.74 -10.04
N ALA A 125 8.06 -11.41 -9.28
CA ALA A 125 7.66 -12.25 -8.15
C ALA A 125 7.03 -13.58 -8.64
N ARG A 126 7.49 -14.70 -8.05
CA ARG A 126 7.11 -16.09 -8.37
C ARG A 126 7.48 -16.60 -9.77
N LEU A 127 8.21 -15.81 -10.56
CA LEU A 127 8.67 -16.20 -11.89
C LEU A 127 10.18 -16.51 -11.93
N ARG A 128 10.89 -16.36 -10.81
CA ARG A 128 12.31 -16.73 -10.69
C ARG A 128 12.44 -18.25 -10.55
N SER A 129 13.29 -18.85 -11.38
CA SER A 129 13.84 -20.18 -11.17
C SER A 129 14.87 -20.15 -10.04
N GLN A 130 15.15 -21.31 -9.45
CA GLN A 130 16.05 -21.49 -8.30
C GLN A 130 17.51 -21.10 -8.60
N GLU A 131 17.86 -20.89 -9.87
CA GLU A 131 19.19 -20.49 -10.34
C GLU A 131 19.43 -18.96 -10.32
N ASP A 132 18.38 -18.14 -10.16
CA ASP A 132 18.44 -16.66 -10.19
C ASP A 132 18.53 -16.01 -8.79
N GLU A 133 19.12 -16.71 -7.81
CA GLU A 133 19.36 -16.18 -6.45
C GLU A 133 20.77 -15.60 -6.27
#